data_AF-A0AAJ1B2T2-F1
#
_entry.id   AF-A0AAJ1B2T2-F1
#
_cell.length_a   1.000
_cell.length_b   1.000
_cell.length_c   1.000
_cell.angle_alpha   90.00
_cell.angle_beta   90.00
_cell.angle_gamma   90.00
#
_symmetry.space_group_name_H-M   'P 1'
#
loop_
_entity.id
_entity.type
_entity.pdbx_description
1 polymer ?
#
loop_
_entity_poly.entity_id
_entity_poly.type
_entity_poly.pdbx_seq_one_letter_code
_entity_poly.pdbx_strand_id
1 'polypeptide(L)'
;PYNMTMALMGLFVAIAIAYHLAKRYEMSGLNAAIVSTTVFLLICAPTTTAVLTSAISEGANTNDLLAQAASFIPTTYLDAKGIFTAIIVSIGCVEIMRVMLKKNIRFKMPEGVPPAI
;
A
#
# COMPACT_ATOMS: atom_id res chain seq x y z
N PRO A 1 -7.69 -21.65 -5.91
CA PRO A 1 -6.64 -20.60 -6.02
C PRO A 1 -6.98 -19.45 -7.01
N TYR A 2 -8.26 -19.07 -7.15
CA TYR A 2 -8.71 -17.92 -7.97
C TYR A 2 -8.54 -16.58 -7.23
N ASN A 3 -8.79 -16.59 -5.92
CA ASN A 3 -8.69 -15.40 -5.09
C ASN A 3 -7.27 -14.84 -5.00
N MET A 4 -6.21 -15.65 -5.20
CA MET A 4 -4.84 -15.13 -5.17
C MET A 4 -4.47 -14.29 -6.40
N THR A 5 -4.96 -14.66 -7.59
CA THR A 5 -4.62 -13.92 -8.82
C THR A 5 -5.54 -12.73 -9.03
N MET A 6 -6.84 -12.88 -8.74
CA MET A 6 -7.79 -11.78 -8.82
C MET A 6 -7.56 -10.75 -7.71
N ALA A 7 -7.42 -11.17 -6.46
CA ALA A 7 -7.24 -10.24 -5.35
C ALA A 7 -5.87 -9.53 -5.31
N LEU A 8 -4.92 -9.87 -6.19
CA LEU A 8 -3.64 -9.15 -6.30
C LEU A 8 -3.57 -8.24 -7.54
N MET A 9 -4.60 -8.21 -8.39
CA MET A 9 -4.57 -7.43 -9.63
C MET A 9 -4.34 -5.93 -9.36
N GLY A 10 -4.95 -5.37 -8.31
CA GLY A 10 -4.72 -3.98 -7.90
C GLY A 10 -3.27 -3.69 -7.51
N LEU A 11 -2.61 -4.64 -6.83
CA LEU A 11 -1.21 -4.54 -6.44
C LEU A 11 -0.28 -4.50 -7.67
N PHE A 12 -0.51 -5.39 -8.64
CA PHE A 12 0.26 -5.42 -9.88
C PHE A 12 0.11 -4.13 -10.69
N VAL A 13 -1.13 -3.61 -10.78
CA VAL A 13 -1.40 -2.34 -11.48
C VAL A 13 -0.71 -1.16 -10.80
N ALA A 14 -0.74 -1.09 -9.47
CA ALA A 14 -0.08 -0.03 -8.71
C ALA A 14 1.44 0.00 -8.95
N ILE A 15 2.10 -1.17 -8.91
CA ILE A 15 3.54 -1.31 -9.17
C ILE A 15 3.86 -0.94 -10.62
N ALA A 16 3.09 -1.44 -11.58
CA ALA A 16 3.33 -1.19 -13.00
C ALA A 16 3.24 0.29 -13.35
N ILE A 17 2.21 0.98 -12.88
CA ILE A 17 2.01 2.42 -13.13
C ILE A 17 3.08 3.23 -12.43
N ALA A 18 3.38 2.94 -11.16
CA ALA A 18 4.39 3.68 -10.41
C ALA A 18 5.79 3.54 -11.02
N TYR A 19 6.16 2.33 -11.46
CA TYR A 19 7.46 2.08 -12.07
C TYR A 19 7.62 2.78 -13.42
N HIS A 20 6.61 2.68 -14.30
CA HIS A 20 6.67 3.34 -15.62
C HIS A 20 6.65 4.86 -15.50
N LEU A 21 5.85 5.41 -14.59
CA LEU A 21 5.76 6.85 -14.40
C LEU A 21 7.04 7.43 -13.79
N ALA A 22 7.64 6.75 -12.81
CA ALA A 22 8.92 7.16 -12.23
C ALA A 22 10.09 7.07 -13.21
N LYS A 23 10.10 6.03 -14.08
CA LYS A 23 11.10 5.89 -15.15
C LYS A 23 11.02 7.02 -16.17
N ARG A 24 9.81 7.48 -16.50
CA ARG A 24 9.59 8.66 -17.37
C ARG A 24 10.12 9.96 -16.74
N TYR A 25 10.16 10.04 -15.41
CA TYR A 25 10.67 11.21 -14.69
C TYR A 25 12.15 11.13 -14.31
N GLU A 26 12.89 10.12 -14.80
CA GLU A 26 14.31 9.86 -14.47
C GLU A 26 14.55 9.73 -12.95
N MET A 27 13.54 9.25 -12.23
CA MET A 27 13.60 8.97 -10.79
C MET A 27 13.83 7.48 -10.54
N SER A 28 14.34 7.12 -9.36
CA SER A 28 14.52 5.72 -8.94
C SER A 28 13.18 4.96 -8.97
N GLY A 29 12.91 4.27 -10.09
CA GLY A 29 11.64 3.60 -10.34
C GLY A 29 11.32 2.50 -9.32
N LEU A 30 12.36 1.84 -8.79
CA LEU A 30 12.22 0.87 -7.71
C LEU A 30 11.71 1.53 -6.42
N ASN A 31 12.27 2.69 -6.04
CA ASN A 31 11.85 3.40 -4.83
C ASN A 31 10.40 3.89 -4.95
N ALA A 32 10.03 4.44 -6.11
CA ALA A 32 8.66 4.89 -6.37
C ALA A 32 7.65 3.73 -6.35
N ALA A 33 8.03 2.57 -6.91
CA ALA A 33 7.19 1.37 -6.88
C ALA A 33 6.97 0.86 -5.46
N ILE A 34 8.01 0.78 -4.62
CA ILE A 34 7.89 0.34 -3.23
C ILE A 34 6.99 1.30 -2.45
N VAL A 35 7.22 2.61 -2.54
CA VAL A 35 6.41 3.62 -1.84
C VAL A 35 4.95 3.55 -2.27
N SER A 36 4.67 3.50 -3.58
CA SER A 36 3.29 3.40 -4.07
C SER A 36 2.61 2.11 -3.64
N THR A 37 3.35 0.99 -3.52
CA THR A 37 2.79 -0.29 -3.08
C THR A 37 2.39 -0.22 -1.60
N THR A 38 3.23 0.39 -0.76
CA THR A 38 2.94 0.59 0.67
C THR A 38 1.74 1.52 0.87
N VAL A 39 1.66 2.62 0.12
CA VAL A 39 0.54 3.56 0.22
C VAL A 39 -0.76 2.94 -0.30
N PHE A 40 -0.69 2.18 -1.40
CA PHE A 40 -1.83 1.41 -1.89
C PHE A 40 -2.34 0.41 -0.85
N LEU A 41 -1.44 -0.31 -0.18
CA LEU A 41 -1.82 -1.26 0.86
C LEU A 41 -2.47 -0.56 2.06
N LEU A 42 -1.97 0.61 2.47
CA LEU A 42 -2.59 1.42 3.52
C LEU A 42 -4.01 1.89 3.19
N ILE A 43 -4.30 2.20 1.93
CA ILE A 43 -5.59 2.73 1.50
C ILE A 43 -6.60 1.61 1.23
N CYS A 44 -6.18 0.53 0.57
CA CYS A 44 -7.06 -0.58 0.25
C CYS A 44 -7.27 -1.55 1.42
N ALA A 45 -6.36 -1.60 2.39
CA ALA A 45 -6.53 -2.39 3.59
C ALA A 45 -6.60 -1.48 4.83
N PRO A 46 -7.71 -0.72 5.03
CA PRO A 46 -7.95 -0.16 6.35
C PRO A 46 -8.01 -1.35 7.31
N THR A 47 -7.23 -1.30 8.39
CA THR A 47 -7.22 -2.34 9.43
C THR A 47 -8.58 -2.33 10.10
N THR A 48 -9.55 -3.05 9.52
CA THR A 48 -10.84 -3.28 10.14
C THR A 48 -10.64 -4.35 11.21
N THR A 49 -10.81 -3.91 12.46
CA THR A 49 -10.89 -4.74 13.65
C THR A 49 -12.11 -5.64 13.52
N ALA A 50 -11.93 -6.84 12.94
CA ALA A 50 -13.00 -7.81 12.77
C ALA A 50 -12.74 -8.99 13.70
N VAL A 51 -13.79 -9.47 14.36
CA VAL A 51 -13.71 -10.66 15.21
C VAL A 51 -13.79 -11.90 14.33
N LEU A 52 -12.89 -12.85 14.54
CA LEU A 52 -12.88 -14.10 13.79
C LEU A 52 -14.11 -14.94 14.18
N THR A 53 -14.98 -15.24 13.21
CA THR A 53 -16.26 -15.98 13.40
C THR A 53 -16.10 -17.34 14.10
N SER A 54 -14.91 -17.96 14.10
CA SER A 54 -14.67 -19.21 14.85
C SER A 54 -14.50 -19.06 16.36
N ALA A 55 -14.48 -17.83 16.90
CA ALA A 55 -14.51 -17.55 18.34
C ALA A 55 -15.93 -17.22 18.85
N ILE A 56 -16.95 -17.23 17.99
CA ILE A 56 -18.34 -17.02 18.38
C ILE A 56 -18.96 -18.39 18.67
N SER A 57 -18.61 -18.97 19.81
CA SER A 57 -19.47 -19.99 20.43
C SER A 57 -20.75 -19.29 20.89
N GLU A 58 -21.92 -19.85 20.55
CA GLU A 58 -23.22 -19.36 21.02
C GLU A 58 -23.20 -19.14 22.54
N GLY A 59 -23.13 -17.86 22.97
CA GLY A 59 -23.25 -17.48 24.38
C GLY A 59 -22.06 -16.78 25.06
N ALA A 60 -21.07 -16.22 24.35
CA ALA A 60 -19.98 -15.45 24.99
C ALA A 60 -20.24 -13.92 25.01
N ASN A 61 -19.92 -13.28 26.14
CA ASN A 61 -20.06 -11.85 26.40
C ASN A 61 -19.29 -10.97 25.39
N THR A 62 -19.87 -9.82 25.03
CA THR A 62 -19.38 -8.86 24.02
C THR A 62 -17.95 -8.33 24.23
N ASN A 63 -17.38 -8.52 25.42
CA ASN A 63 -16.09 -7.94 25.82
C ASN A 63 -14.88 -8.84 25.48
N ASP A 64 -15.04 -10.17 25.46
CA ASP A 64 -13.95 -11.11 25.12
C ASP A 64 -13.77 -11.27 23.61
N LEU A 65 -14.79 -10.94 22.82
CA LEU A 65 -14.75 -10.96 21.35
C LEU A 65 -13.89 -9.81 20.79
N LEU A 66 -13.83 -8.68 21.49
CA LEU A 66 -12.95 -7.56 21.15
C LEU A 66 -11.47 -7.85 21.49
N ALA A 67 -11.20 -8.67 22.52
CA ALA A 67 -9.84 -9.09 22.86
C ALA A 67 -9.23 -10.03 21.81
N GLN A 68 -10.08 -10.72 21.04
CA GLN A 68 -9.69 -11.53 19.88
C GLN A 68 -10.06 -10.85 18.55
N ALA A 69 -10.09 -9.52 18.54
CA ALA A 69 -10.12 -8.78 17.30
C ALA A 69 -8.71 -8.77 16.70
N ALA A 70 -8.45 -9.74 15.84
CA ALA A 70 -7.27 -9.69 15.00
C ALA A 70 -7.46 -8.61 13.93
N SER A 71 -6.40 -7.87 13.63
CA SER A 71 -6.40 -6.98 12.46
C SER A 71 -6.37 -7.85 11.22
N PHE A 72 -7.53 -8.03 10.59
CA PHE A 72 -7.63 -8.66 9.29
C PHE A 72 -7.39 -7.62 8.21
N ILE A 73 -6.64 -8.00 7.18
CA ILE A 73 -6.56 -7.24 5.94
C ILE A 73 -7.68 -7.77 5.03
N PRO A 74 -8.81 -7.05 4.89
CA PRO A 74 -9.84 -7.46 3.96
C PRO A 74 -9.29 -7.38 2.53
N THR A 75 -9.22 -8.52 1.84
CA THR A 75 -8.77 -8.60 0.45
C THR A 75 -9.80 -8.07 -0.56
N THR A 76 -10.98 -7.62 -0.08
CA THR A 76 -12.11 -7.14 -0.89
C THR A 76 -11.77 -5.95 -1.78
N TYR A 77 -10.87 -5.06 -1.32
CA TYR A 77 -10.45 -3.86 -2.06
C TYR A 77 -9.12 -4.04 -2.79
N LEU A 78 -8.52 -5.23 -2.74
CA LEU A 78 -7.24 -5.54 -3.38
C LEU A 78 -7.43 -6.10 -4.81
N ASP A 79 -8.66 -6.57 -5.10
CA ASP A 79 -9.15 -7.04 -6.41
C ASP A 79 -9.63 -5.89 -7.31
N ALA A 80 -10.33 -6.19 -8.42
CA ALA A 80 -10.87 -5.28 -9.43
C ALA A 80 -11.62 -4.05 -8.86
N LYS A 81 -12.28 -4.21 -7.71
CA LYS A 81 -13.00 -3.12 -7.03
C LYS A 81 -12.07 -1.96 -6.62
N GLY A 82 -10.81 -2.24 -6.29
CA GLY A 82 -9.82 -1.24 -5.87
C GLY A 82 -8.87 -0.80 -6.98
N ILE A 83 -9.05 -1.24 -8.23
CA ILE A 83 -8.14 -0.86 -9.32
C ILE A 83 -8.23 0.62 -9.65
N PHE A 84 -9.43 1.18 -9.66
CA PHE A 84 -9.61 2.61 -9.93
C PHE A 84 -8.92 3.48 -8.87
N THR A 85 -9.05 3.09 -7.59
CA THR A 85 -8.34 3.73 -6.48
C THR A 85 -6.83 3.50 -6.58
N ALA A 86 -6.37 2.31 -6.97
CA ALA A 86 -4.95 2.00 -7.19
C ALA A 86 -4.31 2.97 -8.19
N ILE A 87 -4.96 3.18 -9.34
CA ILE A 87 -4.46 4.05 -10.41
C ILE A 87 -4.28 5.48 -9.90
N ILE A 88 -5.30 6.04 -9.25
CA ILE A 88 -5.28 7.42 -8.75
C ILE A 88 -4.20 7.58 -7.68
N VAL A 89 -4.13 6.65 -6.73
CA VAL A 89 -3.16 6.67 -5.64
C VAL A 89 -1.74 6.55 -6.17
N SER A 90 -1.48 5.63 -7.10
CA SER A 90 -0.15 5.44 -7.69
C SER A 90 0.35 6.65 -8.44
N ILE A 91 -0.51 7.30 -9.23
CA ILE A 91 -0.16 8.55 -9.92
C ILE A 91 0.11 9.65 -8.90
N GLY A 92 -0.76 9.81 -7.89
CA GLY A 92 -0.61 10.81 -6.83
C GLY A 92 0.69 10.64 -6.04
N CYS A 93 1.03 9.41 -5.64
CA CYS A 93 2.27 9.11 -4.92
C CYS A 93 3.52 9.47 -5.71
N VAL A 94 3.56 9.10 -7.00
CA VAL A 94 4.71 9.38 -7.86
C VAL A 94 4.86 10.89 -8.10
N GLU A 95 3.75 11.61 -8.27
CA GLU A 95 3.79 13.07 -8.46
C GLU A 95 4.22 13.81 -7.18
N ILE A 96 3.76 13.36 -6.00
CA ILE A 96 4.22 13.89 -4.70
C ILE A 96 5.73 13.66 -4.54
N MET A 97 6.20 12.45 -4.85
CA MET A 97 7.62 12.12 -4.80
C MET A 97 8.43 12.99 -5.77
N ARG A 98 7.90 13.25 -6.97
CA ARG A 98 8.49 14.15 -7.96
C ARG A 98 8.58 15.59 -7.46
N VAL A 99 7.53 16.10 -6.83
CA VAL A 99 7.51 17.46 -6.25
C VAL A 99 8.55 17.57 -5.13
N MET A 100 8.67 16.57 -4.26
CA MET A 100 9.68 16.55 -3.20
C MET A 100 11.12 16.58 -3.76
N LEU A 101 11.39 15.82 -4.81
CA LEU A 101 12.71 15.82 -5.47
C LEU A 101 13.00 17.13 -6.20
N LYS A 102 12.04 17.67 -6.96
CA LYS A 102 12.20 18.95 -7.69
C LYS A 102 12.35 20.15 -6.77
N LYS A 103 11.64 20.15 -5.64
CA LYS A 103 11.64 21.26 -4.68
C LYS A 103 12.81 21.17 -3.68
N ASN A 104 13.76 20.25 -3.88
CA ASN A 104 14.92 20.03 -3.00
C ASN A 104 14.55 19.82 -1.52
N ILE A 105 13.37 19.24 -1.24
CA ILE A 105 13.00 18.83 0.13
C ILE A 105 13.65 17.46 0.40
N ARG A 106 14.98 17.43 0.29
CA ARG A 106 15.80 16.27 0.63
C ARG A 106 16.68 16.66 1.80
N PHE A 107 16.76 15.77 2.80
CA PHE A 107 17.76 15.90 3.85
C PHE A 107 19.14 15.87 3.18
N LYS A 108 19.84 17.01 3.20
CA LYS A 108 21.17 17.15 2.60
C LYS A 108 22.14 16.46 3.54
N MET A 109 22.67 15.31 3.13
CA MET A 109 23.68 14.61 3.91
C MET A 109 24.98 15.45 3.91
N PRO A 110 25.61 15.69 5.08
CA PRO A 110 26.94 16.30 5.16
C PRO A 110 27.99 15.38 4.51
N GLU A 111 29.11 15.93 4.08
CA GLU A 111 30.14 15.26 3.24
C GLU A 111 30.86 14.05 3.88
N GLY A 112 30.41 13.59 5.05
CA GLY A 112 31.02 12.49 5.81
C GLY A 112 30.38 11.11 5.60
N VAL A 113 29.37 10.96 4.72
CA VAL A 113 28.73 9.65 4.47
C VAL A 113 29.00 9.17 3.02
N PRO A 114 29.60 7.97 2.85
CA PRO A 114 29.94 7.40 1.54
C PRO A 114 28.75 7.40 0.56
N PRO A 115 28.99 7.62 -0.75
CA PRO A 115 27.96 7.60 -1.78
C PRO A 115 27.58 6.16 -2.09
N ALA A 116 26.87 5.52 -1.17
CA ALA A 116 26.43 4.14 -1.29
C ALA A 116 24.97 4.02 -0.87
N ILE A 117 24.10 4.89 -1.40
CA ILE A 117 22.65 4.71 -1.57
C ILE A 117 22.08 5.82 -2.46
#